data_AF-A0A6L2N9Y4-F1
#
_entry.id   AF-A0A6L2N9Y4-F1
#
_cell.length_a   1.000
_cell.length_b   1.000
_cell.length_c   1.000
_cell.angle_alpha   90.00
_cell.angle_beta   90.00
_cell.angle_gamma   90.00
#
_symmetry.space_group_name_H-M   'P 1'
#
loop_
_entity.id
_entity.type
_entity.pdbx_description
1 polymer ?
#
loop_
_entity_poly.entity_id
_entity_poly.type
_entity_poly.pdbx_seq_one_letter_code
_entity_poly.pdbx_strand_id
1 'polypeptide(L)'
;MSSPNHPTSNIEDAFSSNFLDYISASLKMPPKRPSTSATPAMTQGAIRKLVADSVTATLEAQAATMARAVGLICWFERTESVFSRSNCAEENKVTFAIGTLTDNALSWWNAYTQPIEIEQANKTTWTKLKRLVTNKYYPQNEVKKMEDEFYNLIVKGK
;
A
#
# COMPACT_ATOMS: atom_id res chain seq x y z
N MET A 1 43.98 10.75 70.21
CA MET A 1 43.45 11.70 71.21
C MET A 1 43.58 13.10 70.62
N SER A 2 42.47 13.85 70.65
CA SER A 2 42.37 15.32 70.67
C SER A 2 42.83 16.20 69.47
N SER A 3 41.83 16.87 68.87
CA SER A 3 41.84 18.27 68.36
C SER A 3 42.28 19.26 69.47
N PRO A 4 42.52 20.60 69.31
CA PRO A 4 42.00 21.57 68.30
C PRO A 4 43.04 22.67 67.86
N ASN A 5 42.82 23.59 66.91
CA ASN A 5 41.93 24.76 66.95
C ASN A 5 41.81 25.46 65.58
N HIS A 6 40.63 25.99 65.35
CA HIS A 6 40.15 26.80 64.23
C HIS A 6 40.45 28.30 64.46
N PRO A 7 40.56 29.11 63.40
CA PRO A 7 39.99 30.45 63.41
C PRO A 7 38.92 30.59 62.33
N THR A 8 37.73 30.98 62.78
CA THR A 8 36.54 31.29 62.01
C THR A 8 36.69 32.68 61.38
N SER A 9 36.46 32.82 60.07
CA SER A 9 36.18 34.12 59.43
C SER A 9 34.90 34.02 58.60
N ASN A 10 34.04 35.01 58.81
CA ASN A 10 32.60 35.00 58.58
C ASN A 10 32.19 35.06 57.10
N ILE A 11 30.98 34.56 56.85
CA ILE A 11 30.31 34.31 55.57
C ILE A 11 29.68 35.57 54.93
N GLU A 12 30.02 36.77 55.41
CA GLU A 12 29.29 38.00 55.04
C GLU A 12 29.95 38.86 53.95
N ASP A 13 31.15 38.52 53.46
CA ASP A 13 31.83 39.29 52.40
C ASP A 13 31.53 38.83 50.96
N ALA A 14 30.60 37.89 50.77
CA ALA A 14 30.23 37.41 49.43
C ALA A 14 29.06 38.17 48.77
N PHE A 15 28.43 39.12 49.48
CA PHE A 15 27.23 39.82 49.02
C PHE A 15 27.40 41.34 48.94
N SER A 16 28.35 41.83 48.13
CA SER A 16 28.22 43.17 47.57
C SER A 16 29.15 43.35 46.38
N SER A 17 28.61 43.18 45.15
CA SER A 17 28.94 44.04 43.97
C SER A 17 28.53 43.48 42.59
N ASN A 18 27.95 42.28 42.45
CA ASN A 18 27.70 41.73 41.09
C ASN A 18 26.26 41.36 40.73
N PHE A 19 25.27 41.61 41.59
CA PHE A 19 23.88 41.23 41.26
C PHE A 19 23.25 42.15 40.19
N LEU A 20 23.52 43.46 40.22
CA LEU A 20 22.92 44.40 39.27
C LEU A 20 23.59 44.38 37.89
N ASP A 21 24.90 44.16 37.82
CA ASP A 21 25.62 44.04 36.55
C ASP A 21 25.28 42.75 35.80
N TYR A 22 25.02 41.66 36.52
CA TYR A 22 24.54 40.40 35.93
C TYR A 22 23.15 40.54 35.28
N ILE A 23 22.25 41.31 35.91
CA ILE A 23 20.91 41.59 35.37
C ILE A 23 20.98 42.57 34.19
N SER A 24 21.85 43.58 34.25
CA SER A 24 22.08 44.55 33.17
C SER A 24 22.65 43.90 31.91
N ALA A 25 23.59 42.94 32.06
CA ALA A 25 24.14 42.17 30.94
C ALA A 25 23.14 41.17 30.35
N SER A 26 22.26 40.59 31.18
CA SER A 26 21.27 39.59 30.74
C SER A 26 20.06 40.20 30.02
N LEU A 27 19.73 41.47 30.25
CA LEU A 27 18.61 42.17 29.60
C LEU A 27 18.94 42.72 28.21
N LYS A 28 20.21 42.68 27.78
CA LYS A 28 20.62 43.16 26.45
C LYS A 28 20.68 42.01 25.43
N MET A 29 19.52 41.42 25.16
CA MET A 29 19.34 40.54 24.02
C MET A 29 19.12 41.35 22.73
N PRO A 30 19.68 40.93 21.57
CA PRO A 30 19.25 41.45 20.28
C PRO A 30 17.77 41.08 20.07
N PRO A 31 17.02 41.83 19.23
CA PRO A 31 15.63 41.51 18.95
C PRO A 31 15.55 40.05 18.51
N LYS A 32 14.77 39.27 19.25
CA LYS A 32 14.51 37.87 18.92
C LYS A 32 14.01 37.86 17.49
N ARG A 33 14.81 37.32 16.56
CA ARG A 33 14.34 37.02 15.21
C ARG A 33 13.03 36.26 15.40
N PRO A 34 11.92 36.66 14.74
CA PRO A 34 10.74 35.80 14.74
C PRO A 34 11.21 34.47 14.15
N SER A 35 11.36 33.46 14.99
CA SER A 35 11.34 32.08 14.52
C SER A 35 9.88 31.82 14.16
N THR A 36 9.44 32.41 13.06
CA THR A 36 8.31 31.93 12.31
C THR A 36 8.81 30.66 11.63
N SER A 37 8.90 29.56 12.37
CA SER A 37 8.61 28.29 11.74
C SER A 37 7.13 28.38 11.42
N ALA A 38 6.81 28.96 10.26
CA ALA A 38 5.51 28.74 9.67
C ALA A 38 5.45 27.23 9.47
N THR A 39 4.81 26.53 10.42
CA THR A 39 4.23 25.24 10.14
C THR A 39 3.49 25.45 8.82
N PRO A 40 3.86 24.76 7.72
CA PRO A 40 3.16 24.95 6.47
C PRO A 40 1.71 24.65 6.76
N ALA A 41 0.87 25.69 6.79
CA ALA A 41 -0.55 25.50 6.94
C ALA A 41 -0.93 24.59 5.78
N MET A 42 -1.39 23.37 6.07
CA MET A 42 -1.88 22.46 5.05
C MET A 42 -2.94 23.22 4.25
N THR A 43 -2.55 23.68 3.07
CA THR A 43 -3.41 24.57 2.30
C THR A 43 -4.56 23.74 1.75
N GLN A 44 -5.73 24.36 1.61
CA GLN A 44 -6.86 23.71 0.97
C GLN A 44 -6.51 23.19 -0.44
N GLY A 45 -5.57 23.86 -1.14
CA GLY A 45 -5.02 23.40 -2.41
C GLY A 45 -4.26 22.07 -2.31
N ALA A 46 -3.44 21.87 -1.28
CA ALA A 46 -2.74 20.60 -1.06
C ALA A 46 -3.71 19.45 -0.76
N ILE A 47 -4.77 19.72 0.02
CA ILE A 47 -5.82 18.74 0.32
C ILE A 47 -6.59 18.36 -0.95
N ARG A 48 -7.04 19.35 -1.74
CA ARG A 48 -7.74 19.11 -3.01
C ARG A 48 -6.90 18.29 -4.00
N LYS A 49 -5.60 18.57 -4.08
CA LYS A 49 -4.68 17.82 -4.92
C LYS A 49 -4.55 16.37 -4.48
N LEU A 50 -4.37 16.12 -3.20
CA LEU A 50 -4.26 14.76 -2.66
C LEU A 50 -5.54 13.94 -2.90
N VAL A 51 -6.72 14.58 -2.81
CA VAL A 51 -8.00 13.96 -3.17
C VAL A 51 -8.08 13.66 -4.66
N ALA A 52 -7.65 14.58 -5.53
CA ALA A 52 -7.66 14.36 -6.98
C ALA A 52 -6.69 13.24 -7.39
N ASP A 53 -5.50 13.20 -6.82
CA ASP A 53 -4.48 12.18 -7.09
C ASP A 53 -4.97 10.80 -6.63
N SER A 54 -5.65 10.71 -5.47
CA SER A 54 -6.19 9.43 -4.98
C SER A 54 -7.36 8.92 -5.82
N VAL A 55 -8.27 9.79 -6.26
CA VAL A 55 -9.35 9.44 -7.18
C VAL A 55 -8.80 8.98 -8.52
N THR A 56 -7.79 9.67 -9.04
CA THR A 56 -7.13 9.31 -10.30
C THR A 56 -6.46 7.95 -10.22
N ALA A 57 -5.66 7.70 -9.17
CA ALA A 57 -5.02 6.41 -8.95
C ALA A 57 -6.04 5.26 -8.80
N THR A 58 -7.18 5.52 -8.16
CA THR A 58 -8.26 4.54 -8.02
C THR A 58 -8.90 4.23 -9.37
N LEU A 59 -9.17 5.24 -10.19
CA LEU A 59 -9.75 5.09 -11.53
C LEU A 59 -8.80 4.31 -12.45
N GLU A 60 -7.52 4.62 -12.43
CA GLU A 60 -6.50 3.90 -13.21
C GLU A 60 -6.40 2.43 -12.79
N ALA A 61 -6.39 2.15 -11.48
CA ALA A 61 -6.38 0.78 -10.96
C ALA A 61 -7.65 0.00 -11.38
N GLN A 62 -8.82 0.65 -11.35
CA GLN A 62 -10.07 0.06 -11.80
C GLN A 62 -10.06 -0.19 -13.31
N ALA A 63 -9.55 0.76 -14.11
CA ALA A 63 -9.41 0.61 -15.56
C ALA A 63 -8.46 -0.54 -15.92
N ALA A 64 -7.31 -0.66 -15.25
CA ALA A 64 -6.38 -1.77 -15.43
C ALA A 64 -7.01 -3.12 -15.06
N THR A 65 -7.84 -3.13 -14.00
CA THR A 65 -8.59 -4.32 -13.57
C THR A 65 -9.65 -4.72 -14.61
N MET A 66 -10.36 -3.76 -15.19
CA MET A 66 -11.33 -4.01 -16.27
C MET A 66 -10.64 -4.51 -17.54
N ALA A 67 -9.53 -3.90 -17.93
CA ALA A 67 -8.76 -4.31 -19.11
C ALA A 67 -8.27 -5.75 -18.99
N ARG A 68 -7.80 -6.15 -17.80
CA ARG A 68 -7.43 -7.55 -17.52
C ARG A 68 -8.63 -8.50 -17.61
N ALA A 69 -9.84 -8.04 -17.25
CA ALA A 69 -11.03 -8.89 -17.17
C ALA A 69 -11.50 -9.20 -18.58
N VAL A 70 -11.58 -8.16 -19.39
CA VAL A 70 -11.89 -8.25 -20.82
C VAL A 70 -10.86 -9.13 -21.51
N GLY A 71 -9.56 -8.94 -21.25
CA GLY A 71 -8.50 -9.78 -21.81
C GLY A 71 -8.69 -11.26 -21.48
N LEU A 72 -9.04 -11.58 -20.23
CA LEU A 72 -9.28 -12.95 -19.79
C LEU A 72 -10.53 -13.56 -20.44
N ILE A 73 -11.64 -12.81 -20.50
CA ILE A 73 -12.89 -13.24 -21.14
C ILE A 73 -12.64 -13.51 -22.63
N CYS A 74 -12.03 -12.58 -23.34
CA CYS A 74 -11.71 -12.73 -24.76
C CYS A 74 -10.78 -13.93 -25.01
N TRP A 75 -9.85 -14.22 -24.10
CA TRP A 75 -9.00 -15.40 -24.19
C TRP A 75 -9.81 -16.70 -24.04
N PHE A 76 -10.73 -16.77 -23.07
CA PHE A 76 -11.62 -17.93 -22.92
C PHE A 76 -12.48 -18.16 -24.17
N GLU A 77 -13.15 -17.12 -24.66
CA GLU A 77 -14.00 -17.20 -25.85
C GLU A 77 -13.23 -17.65 -27.09
N ARG A 78 -12.04 -17.06 -27.31
CA ARG A 78 -11.17 -17.44 -28.44
C ARG A 78 -10.73 -18.90 -28.33
N THR A 79 -10.36 -19.34 -27.15
CA THR A 79 -9.91 -20.72 -26.91
C THR A 79 -11.05 -21.72 -27.09
N GLU A 80 -12.24 -21.41 -26.57
CA GLU A 80 -13.45 -22.22 -26.76
C GLU A 80 -13.88 -22.29 -28.22
N SER A 81 -13.79 -21.19 -28.95
CA SER A 81 -14.04 -21.16 -30.40
C SER A 81 -13.10 -22.10 -31.16
N VAL A 82 -11.81 -22.11 -30.81
CA VAL A 82 -10.83 -23.04 -31.39
C VAL A 82 -11.19 -24.48 -31.05
N PHE A 83 -11.57 -24.79 -29.81
CA PHE A 83 -12.01 -26.13 -29.42
C PHE A 83 -13.20 -26.60 -30.25
N SER A 84 -14.23 -25.77 -30.40
CA SER A 84 -15.41 -26.11 -31.19
C SER A 84 -15.07 -26.30 -32.66
N ARG A 85 -14.26 -25.40 -33.26
CA ARG A 85 -13.91 -25.46 -34.69
C ARG A 85 -13.03 -26.66 -35.04
N SER A 86 -12.14 -27.06 -34.13
CA SER A 86 -11.23 -28.20 -34.33
C SER A 86 -11.80 -29.54 -33.86
N ASN A 87 -13.02 -29.53 -33.28
CA ASN A 87 -13.59 -30.69 -32.60
C ASN A 87 -12.62 -31.27 -31.55
N CYS A 88 -12.02 -30.38 -30.75
CA CYS A 88 -10.98 -30.74 -29.77
C CYS A 88 -11.56 -31.68 -28.69
N ALA A 89 -10.94 -32.84 -28.55
CA ALA A 89 -11.28 -33.80 -27.50
C ALA A 89 -11.05 -33.22 -26.10
N GLU A 90 -11.90 -33.57 -25.13
CA GLU A 90 -11.93 -32.94 -23.80
C GLU A 90 -10.58 -33.05 -23.07
N GLU A 91 -9.91 -34.19 -23.21
CA GLU A 91 -8.59 -34.49 -22.64
C GLU A 91 -7.47 -33.57 -23.17
N ASN A 92 -7.64 -32.99 -24.36
CA ASN A 92 -6.62 -32.17 -25.00
C ASN A 92 -6.83 -30.66 -24.76
N LYS A 93 -8.03 -30.25 -24.32
CA LYS A 93 -8.40 -28.83 -24.18
C LYS A 93 -7.47 -28.08 -23.24
N VAL A 94 -7.22 -28.64 -22.07
CA VAL A 94 -6.38 -27.97 -21.06
C VAL A 94 -4.93 -27.86 -21.53
N THR A 95 -4.35 -28.93 -22.08
CA THR A 95 -3.00 -28.91 -22.66
C THR A 95 -2.87 -27.86 -23.76
N PHE A 96 -3.85 -27.79 -24.66
CA PHE A 96 -3.89 -26.77 -25.70
C PHE A 96 -3.94 -25.36 -25.11
N ALA A 97 -4.87 -25.11 -24.18
CA ALA A 97 -5.02 -23.80 -23.56
C ALA A 97 -3.76 -23.33 -22.83
N ILE A 98 -3.13 -24.22 -22.05
CA ILE A 98 -1.85 -23.93 -21.38
C ILE A 98 -0.78 -23.56 -22.41
N GLY A 99 -0.73 -24.25 -23.54
CA GLY A 99 0.18 -23.95 -24.65
C GLY A 99 -0.01 -22.56 -25.27
N THR A 100 -1.14 -21.89 -25.02
CA THR A 100 -1.40 -20.51 -25.46
C THR A 100 -1.07 -19.44 -24.42
N LEU A 101 -0.72 -19.83 -23.19
CA LEU A 101 -0.38 -18.87 -22.13
C LEU A 101 0.98 -18.22 -22.42
N THR A 102 1.09 -16.92 -22.13
CA THR A 102 2.33 -16.15 -22.29
C THR A 102 2.80 -15.52 -20.98
N ASP A 103 4.10 -15.24 -20.90
CA ASP A 103 4.75 -14.42 -19.87
C ASP A 103 4.36 -14.77 -18.42
N ASN A 104 3.70 -13.83 -17.74
CA ASN A 104 3.29 -13.94 -16.35
C ASN A 104 2.27 -15.06 -16.12
N ALA A 105 1.39 -15.33 -17.09
CA ALA A 105 0.38 -16.38 -16.97
C ALA A 105 1.03 -17.77 -17.04
N LEU A 106 2.00 -17.95 -17.93
CA LEU A 106 2.77 -19.19 -18.05
C LEU A 106 3.63 -19.43 -16.80
N SER A 107 4.32 -18.39 -16.33
CA SER A 107 5.11 -18.45 -15.08
C SER A 107 4.26 -18.85 -13.88
N TRP A 108 3.06 -18.28 -13.73
CA TRP A 108 2.13 -18.65 -12.67
C TRP A 108 1.67 -20.10 -12.79
N TRP A 109 1.28 -20.55 -14.00
CA TRP A 109 0.82 -21.91 -14.21
C TRP A 109 1.89 -22.94 -13.83
N ASN A 110 3.14 -22.72 -14.25
CA ASN A 110 4.26 -23.59 -13.91
C ASN A 110 4.49 -23.70 -12.40
N ALA A 111 4.36 -22.59 -11.67
CA ALA A 111 4.45 -22.58 -10.21
C ALA A 111 3.24 -23.28 -9.54
N TYR A 112 2.04 -23.19 -10.11
CA TYR A 112 0.84 -23.87 -9.61
C TYR A 112 0.93 -25.39 -9.78
N THR A 113 1.53 -25.86 -10.87
CA THR A 113 1.69 -27.29 -11.16
C THR A 113 2.91 -27.92 -10.51
N GLN A 114 3.88 -27.14 -10.01
CA GLN A 114 5.06 -27.69 -9.32
C GLN A 114 4.75 -28.53 -8.06
N PRO A 115 3.88 -28.09 -7.14
CA PRO A 115 3.52 -28.86 -5.95
C PRO A 115 2.41 -29.89 -6.18
N ILE A 116 1.70 -29.81 -7.31
CA ILE A 116 0.62 -30.72 -7.64
C ILE A 116 1.22 -31.86 -8.44
N GLU A 117 1.35 -33.02 -7.80
CA GLU A 117 1.73 -34.27 -8.45
C GLU A 117 0.92 -34.43 -9.75
N ILE A 118 1.65 -34.79 -10.81
CA ILE A 118 1.27 -34.87 -12.23
C ILE A 118 -0.13 -35.48 -12.48
N GLU A 119 -0.63 -36.29 -11.54
CA GLU A 119 -1.92 -36.98 -11.57
C GLU A 119 -3.17 -36.06 -11.43
N GLN A 120 -3.11 -34.96 -10.68
CA GLN A 120 -4.27 -34.06 -10.51
C GLN A 120 -4.35 -33.00 -11.62
N ALA A 121 -3.22 -32.65 -12.24
CA ALA A 121 -3.15 -31.79 -13.42
C ALA A 121 -3.79 -32.49 -14.63
N ASN A 122 -3.54 -33.79 -14.81
CA ASN A 122 -4.13 -34.64 -15.86
C ASN A 122 -5.66 -34.82 -15.74
N LYS A 123 -6.25 -34.53 -14.57
CA LYS A 123 -7.71 -34.50 -14.34
C LYS A 123 -8.31 -33.09 -14.34
N THR A 124 -7.52 -32.07 -14.65
CA THR A 124 -8.03 -30.70 -14.71
C THR A 124 -8.88 -30.57 -15.96
N THR A 125 -10.20 -30.48 -15.77
CA THR A 125 -11.12 -30.17 -16.85
C THR A 125 -10.98 -28.70 -17.24
N TRP A 126 -11.40 -28.35 -18.47
CA TRP A 126 -11.42 -26.95 -18.91
C TRP A 126 -12.15 -26.04 -17.92
N THR A 127 -13.29 -26.48 -17.38
CA THR A 127 -14.05 -25.77 -16.34
C THR A 127 -13.22 -25.49 -15.07
N LYS A 128 -12.42 -26.45 -14.61
CA LYS A 128 -11.57 -26.27 -13.43
C LYS A 128 -10.46 -25.27 -13.72
N LEU A 129 -9.85 -25.31 -14.91
CA LEU A 129 -8.86 -24.32 -15.34
C LEU A 129 -9.46 -22.91 -15.37
N LYS A 130 -10.65 -22.72 -15.97
CA LYS A 130 -11.34 -21.42 -15.99
C LYS A 130 -11.53 -20.84 -14.59
N ARG A 131 -11.93 -21.67 -13.63
CA ARG A 131 -12.10 -21.26 -12.23
C ARG A 131 -10.78 -20.86 -11.57
N LEU A 132 -9.71 -21.62 -11.78
CA LEU A 132 -8.39 -21.33 -11.22
C LEU A 132 -7.83 -20.00 -11.73
N VAL A 133 -7.87 -19.80 -13.05
CA VAL A 133 -7.38 -18.57 -13.70
C VAL A 133 -8.21 -17.37 -13.24
N THR A 134 -9.55 -17.51 -13.21
CA THR A 134 -10.44 -16.45 -12.72
C THR A 134 -10.13 -16.07 -11.27
N ASN A 135 -9.99 -17.04 -10.36
CA ASN A 135 -9.67 -16.77 -8.96
C ASN A 135 -8.30 -16.10 -8.76
N LYS A 136 -7.33 -16.38 -9.64
CA LYS A 136 -5.99 -15.78 -9.56
C LYS A 136 -6.01 -14.29 -9.93
N TYR A 137 -6.76 -13.92 -10.96
CA TYR A 137 -6.81 -12.56 -11.48
C TYR A 137 -7.96 -11.73 -10.93
N TYR A 138 -9.01 -12.38 -10.44
CA TYR A 138 -10.23 -11.84 -9.81
C TYR A 138 -10.54 -12.62 -8.53
N PRO A 139 -9.75 -12.40 -7.46
CA PRO A 139 -9.98 -13.09 -6.21
C PRO A 139 -11.32 -12.62 -5.62
N GLN A 140 -12.25 -13.56 -5.41
CA GLN A 140 -13.66 -13.25 -5.05
C GLN A 140 -13.80 -12.41 -3.77
N ASN A 141 -12.86 -12.54 -2.84
CA ASN A 141 -12.83 -11.74 -1.62
C ASN A 141 -12.65 -10.24 -1.91
N GLU A 142 -11.86 -9.87 -2.92
CA GLU A 142 -11.64 -8.47 -3.29
C GLU A 142 -12.84 -7.90 -4.02
N VAL A 143 -13.43 -8.67 -4.94
CA VAL A 143 -14.66 -8.26 -5.66
C VAL A 143 -15.79 -8.01 -4.67
N LYS A 144 -16.01 -8.96 -3.75
CA LYS A 144 -17.03 -8.83 -2.71
C LYS A 144 -16.80 -7.62 -1.80
N LYS A 145 -15.54 -7.37 -1.43
CA LYS A 145 -15.18 -6.18 -0.64
C LYS A 145 -15.51 -4.88 -1.38
N MET A 146 -15.22 -4.81 -2.68
CA MET A 146 -15.56 -3.63 -3.50
C MET A 146 -17.08 -3.45 -3.64
N GLU A 147 -17.85 -4.54 -3.82
CA GLU A 147 -19.32 -4.51 -3.84
C GLU A 147 -19.89 -3.98 -2.52
N ASP A 148 -19.38 -4.48 -1.39
CA ASP A 148 -19.80 -4.06 -0.06
C ASP A 148 -19.45 -2.58 0.21
N GLU A 149 -18.25 -2.13 -0.19
CA GLU A 149 -17.85 -0.72 -0.08
C GLU A 149 -18.73 0.18 -0.95
N PHE A 150 -19.01 -0.20 -2.19
CA PHE A 150 -19.88 0.55 -3.09
C PHE A 150 -21.32 0.62 -2.56
N TYR A 151 -21.87 -0.48 -2.07
CA TYR A 151 -23.20 -0.51 -1.46
C TYR A 151 -23.27 0.41 -0.23
N ASN A 152 -22.24 0.40 0.62
CA ASN A 152 -22.19 1.30 1.78
C ASN A 152 -22.08 2.78 1.36
N LEU A 153 -21.34 3.10 0.30
CA LEU A 153 -21.24 4.48 -0.22
C LEU A 153 -22.55 4.99 -0.82
N ILE A 154 -23.24 4.16 -1.60
CA ILE A 154 -24.51 4.51 -2.25
C ILE A 154 -25.65 4.59 -1.23
N VAL A 155 -25.75 3.62 -0.31
CA VAL A 155 -26.91 3.47 0.59
C VAL A 155 -26.77 4.29 1.87
N LYS A 156 -25.55 4.48 2.41
CA LYS A 156 -25.35 5.26 3.64
C LYS A 156 -24.92 6.70 3.37
N GLY A 157 -25.27 7.24 2.19
CA GLY A 157 -24.90 8.58 1.69
C GLY A 157 -24.38 9.51 2.78
N LYS A 158 -23.07 9.73 2.78
CA LYS A 158 -22.43 10.76 3.61
C LYS A 158 -22.49 12.10 2.90
#